data_AF-W7YFY8-F1
#
_entry.id   AF-W7YFY8-F1
#
_cell.length_a   1.000
_cell.length_b   1.000
_cell.length_c   1.000
_cell.angle_alpha   90.00
_cell.angle_beta   90.00
_cell.angle_gamma   90.00
#
_symmetry.space_group_name_H-M   'P 1'
#
loop_
_entity.id
_entity.type
_entity.pdbx_description
1 polymer ?
#
loop_
_entity_poly.entity_id
_entity_poly.type
_entity_poly.pdbx_seq_one_letter_code
_entity_poly.pdbx_strand_id
1 'polypeptide(L)'
;MLYVKDYSDKLDYYTPVLVTNEQQIKDDPELVKSFMRATAKGYQYCIDKPEDAANILLKAVPELDHKLVLASQKWLSPKYKDDASRWGEQKEQIWKGYSDWMYEHKLLDKPLEVSKAYTNDFLLQP
;
A
#
# COMPACT_ATOMS: atom_id res chain seq x y z
N MET A 1 -12.07 18.02 5.47
CA MET A 1 -10.72 17.52 5.12
C MET A 1 -10.57 17.74 3.62
N LEU A 2 -9.44 18.29 3.18
CA LEU A 2 -9.14 18.43 1.75
C LEU A 2 -8.37 17.17 1.34
N TYR A 3 -8.90 16.36 0.42
CA TYR A 3 -8.17 15.20 -0.10
C TYR A 3 -7.53 15.54 -1.43
N VAL A 4 -6.29 15.09 -1.63
CA VAL A 4 -5.53 15.37 -2.86
C VAL A 4 -6.25 14.82 -4.09
N LYS A 5 -6.93 13.68 -3.95
CA LYS A 5 -7.76 13.08 -5.00
C LYS A 5 -8.97 13.91 -5.43
N ASP A 6 -9.46 14.81 -4.57
CA ASP A 6 -10.60 15.67 -4.92
C ASP A 6 -10.20 16.76 -5.94
N TYR A 7 -8.90 16.99 -6.14
CA TYR A 7 -8.38 17.93 -7.15
C TYR A 7 -8.21 17.30 -8.53
N SER A 8 -8.03 15.97 -8.61
CA SER A 8 -7.93 15.22 -9.85
C SER A 8 -8.00 13.72 -9.56
N ASP A 9 -8.77 12.98 -10.36
CA ASP A 9 -8.83 11.51 -10.29
C ASP A 9 -7.44 10.86 -10.49
N LYS A 10 -6.51 11.55 -11.18
CA LYS A 10 -5.12 11.10 -11.36
C LYS A 10 -4.29 11.15 -10.07
N LEU A 11 -4.81 11.80 -9.03
CA LEU A 11 -4.18 11.95 -7.72
C LEU A 11 -4.74 10.99 -6.66
N ASP A 12 -5.61 10.04 -7.05
CA ASP A 12 -5.96 8.87 -6.23
C ASP A 12 -4.93 7.74 -6.45
N TYR A 13 -3.67 8.01 -6.08
CA TYR A 13 -2.53 7.11 -6.27
C TYR A 13 -2.27 6.22 -5.04
N TYR A 14 -1.47 5.17 -5.22
CA TYR A 14 -1.11 4.27 -4.12
C TYR A 14 -0.16 4.96 -3.13
N THR A 15 -0.63 5.15 -1.90
CA THR A 15 0.21 5.61 -0.78
C THR A 15 -0.35 5.13 0.57
N PRO A 16 0.50 4.61 1.48
CA PRO A 16 1.90 4.22 1.24
C PRO A 16 2.03 2.96 0.36
N VAL A 17 3.25 2.65 -0.09
CA VAL A 17 3.59 1.39 -0.80
C VAL A 17 4.78 0.69 -0.15
N LEU A 18 4.90 -0.62 -0.35
CA LEU A 18 6.08 -1.40 0.00
C LEU A 18 7.05 -1.41 -1.17
N VAL A 19 8.34 -1.24 -0.88
CA VAL A 19 9.40 -1.21 -1.89
C VAL A 19 10.56 -2.13 -1.49
N THR A 20 11.20 -2.71 -2.50
CA THR A 20 12.49 -3.39 -2.41
C THR A 20 13.29 -3.04 -3.67
N ASN A 21 14.56 -3.44 -3.76
CA ASN A 21 15.39 -3.20 -4.94
C ASN A 21 15.40 -4.41 -5.89
N GLU A 22 15.73 -4.16 -7.17
CA GLU A 22 15.78 -5.20 -8.21
C GLU A 22 16.81 -6.30 -7.93
N GLN A 23 17.93 -5.96 -7.27
CA GLN A 23 18.97 -6.92 -6.91
C GLN A 23 18.43 -7.96 -5.91
N GLN A 24 17.67 -7.52 -4.90
CA GLN A 24 17.03 -8.39 -3.91
C GLN A 24 16.00 -9.33 -4.55
N ILE A 25 15.22 -8.81 -5.49
CA ILE A 25 14.22 -9.59 -6.25
C ILE A 25 14.92 -10.68 -7.07
N LYS A 26 16.06 -10.34 -7.70
CA LYS A 26 16.83 -11.26 -8.54
C LYS A 26 17.57 -12.31 -7.72
N ASP A 27 18.22 -11.90 -6.63
CA ASP A 27 19.13 -12.77 -5.87
C ASP A 27 18.39 -13.67 -4.89
N ASP A 28 17.30 -13.19 -4.28
CA ASP A 28 16.51 -13.96 -3.33
C ASP A 28 15.00 -13.65 -3.45
N PRO A 29 14.36 -14.13 -4.52
CA PRO A 29 12.91 -13.95 -4.73
C PRO A 29 12.06 -14.67 -3.66
N GLU A 30 12.58 -15.73 -3.03
CA GLU A 30 11.85 -16.47 -2.00
C GLU A 30 11.75 -15.70 -0.69
N LEU A 31 12.76 -14.89 -0.35
CA LEU A 31 12.67 -13.92 0.75
C LEU A 31 11.56 -12.90 0.48
N VAL A 32 11.54 -12.29 -0.72
CA VAL A 32 10.52 -11.30 -1.10
C VAL A 32 9.13 -11.90 -1.03
N LYS A 33 8.94 -13.10 -1.59
CA LYS A 33 7.67 -13.84 -1.55
C LYS A 33 7.24 -14.20 -0.13
N SER A 34 8.18 -14.60 0.72
CA SER A 34 7.92 -14.97 2.10
C SER A 34 7.55 -13.76 2.95
N PHE A 35 8.23 -12.63 2.75
CA PHE A 35 7.87 -11.35 3.35
C PHE A 35 6.46 -10.93 2.95
N MET A 36 6.16 -10.88 1.65
CA MET A 36 4.85 -10.48 1.15
C MET A 36 3.73 -11.39 1.65
N ARG A 37 3.97 -12.71 1.74
CA ARG A 37 3.02 -13.67 2.35
C ARG A 37 2.74 -13.36 3.81
N ALA A 38 3.77 -13.10 4.62
CA ALA A 38 3.61 -12.80 6.04
C ALA A 38 2.88 -11.45 6.23
N THR A 39 3.27 -10.44 5.46
CA THR A 39 2.68 -9.11 5.51
C THR A 39 1.21 -9.13 5.09
N ALA A 40 0.85 -9.84 4.01
CA ALA A 40 -0.54 -10.00 3.59
C ALA A 40 -1.42 -10.64 4.68
N LYS A 41 -0.90 -11.65 5.40
CA LYS A 41 -1.61 -12.25 6.55
C LYS A 41 -1.78 -11.25 7.69
N GLY A 42 -0.77 -10.43 7.97
CA GLY A 42 -0.83 -9.37 8.98
C GLY A 42 -1.89 -8.31 8.67
N TYR A 43 -1.95 -7.83 7.42
CA TYR A 43 -2.99 -6.89 6.99
C TYR A 43 -4.38 -7.52 6.98
N GLN A 44 -4.51 -8.79 6.57
CA GLN A 44 -5.79 -9.50 6.69
C GLN A 44 -6.27 -9.57 8.14
N TYR A 45 -5.36 -9.88 9.09
CA TYR A 45 -5.68 -9.82 10.51
C TYR A 45 -6.10 -8.41 10.96
N CYS A 46 -5.40 -7.38 10.49
CA CYS A 46 -5.75 -5.98 10.75
C CYS A 46 -7.15 -5.60 10.26
N ILE A 47 -7.57 -6.15 9.11
CA ILE A 47 -8.90 -5.97 8.50
C ILE A 47 -9.98 -6.68 9.32
N ASP A 48 -9.71 -7.91 9.75
CA ASP A 48 -10.70 -8.78 10.41
C ASP A 48 -10.84 -8.49 11.91
N LYS A 49 -9.77 -7.98 12.54
CA LYS A 49 -9.63 -7.78 14.00
C LYS A 49 -9.04 -6.40 14.33
N PRO A 50 -9.71 -5.28 13.97
CA PRO A 50 -9.14 -3.94 14.10
C PRO A 50 -8.77 -3.56 15.54
N GLU A 51 -9.58 -3.91 16.54
CA GLU A 51 -9.27 -3.60 17.94
C GLU A 51 -8.07 -4.40 18.46
N ASP A 52 -8.01 -5.70 18.15
CA ASP A 52 -6.89 -6.55 18.55
C ASP A 52 -5.58 -6.09 17.88
N ALA A 53 -5.64 -5.75 16.59
CA ALA A 53 -4.49 -5.22 15.85
C ALA A 53 -3.98 -3.89 16.41
N ALA A 54 -4.89 -2.98 16.78
CA ALA A 54 -4.54 -1.74 17.47
C ALA A 54 -3.85 -2.00 18.82
N ASN A 55 -4.36 -2.96 19.60
CA ASN A 55 -3.77 -3.34 20.88
C ASN A 55 -2.37 -3.97 20.72
N ILE A 56 -2.12 -4.71 19.64
CA ILE A 56 -0.77 -5.20 19.32
C ILE A 56 0.21 -4.03 19.13
N LEU A 57 -0.19 -3.00 18.37
CA LEU A 57 0.63 -1.80 18.17
C LEU A 57 0.84 -1.05 19.49
N LEU A 58 -0.21 -0.80 20.27
CA LEU A 58 -0.14 -0.11 21.55
C LEU A 58 0.72 -0.83 22.59
N LYS A 59 0.76 -2.16 22.53
CA LYS A 59 1.67 -2.95 23.38
C LYS A 59 3.13 -2.77 22.98
N ALA A 60 3.41 -2.66 21.67
CA ALA A 60 4.75 -2.47 21.14
C ALA A 60 5.26 -1.02 21.29
N VAL A 61 4.33 -0.05 21.24
CA VAL A 61 4.62 1.40 21.26
C VAL A 61 3.67 2.09 22.26
N PRO A 62 3.89 1.95 23.58
CA PRO A 62 2.96 2.39 24.63
C PRO A 62 2.76 3.90 24.75
N GLU A 63 3.63 4.70 24.13
CA GLU A 63 3.57 6.16 24.12
C GLU A 63 2.51 6.73 23.16
N LEU A 64 1.96 5.90 22.26
CA LEU A 64 0.90 6.32 21.35
C LEU A 64 -0.41 6.58 22.09
N ASP A 65 -1.17 7.57 21.62
CA ASP A 65 -2.50 7.82 22.17
C ASP A 65 -3.44 6.65 21.85
N HIS A 66 -3.91 5.97 22.90
CA HIS A 66 -4.73 4.77 22.82
C HIS A 66 -6.05 4.99 22.07
N LYS A 67 -6.69 6.15 22.27
CA LYS A 67 -7.96 6.46 21.62
C LYS A 67 -7.76 6.72 20.13
N LEU A 68 -6.68 7.42 19.77
CA LEU A 68 -6.30 7.70 18.40
C LEU A 68 -5.98 6.42 17.63
N VAL A 69 -5.16 5.52 18.19
CA VAL A 69 -4.78 4.28 17.52
C VAL A 69 -6.00 3.39 17.27
N LEU A 70 -6.88 3.23 18.26
CA LEU A 70 -8.13 2.47 18.08
C LEU A 70 -9.03 3.10 17.02
N ALA A 71 -9.22 4.42 17.04
CA ALA A 71 -10.05 5.11 16.07
C ALA A 71 -9.47 5.01 14.65
N SER A 72 -8.16 5.22 14.52
CA SER A 72 -7.42 5.12 13.26
C SER A 72 -7.53 3.72 12.67
N GLN A 73 -7.28 2.68 13.48
CA GLN A 73 -7.33 1.31 12.99
C GLN A 73 -8.74 0.90 12.58
N LYS A 74 -9.79 1.30 13.31
CA LYS A 74 -11.19 1.09 12.91
C LYS A 74 -11.51 1.77 11.56
N TRP A 75 -10.98 2.97 11.35
CA TRP A 75 -11.19 3.73 10.11
C TRP A 75 -10.41 3.16 8.92
N LEU A 76 -9.19 2.68 9.14
CA LEU A 76 -8.31 2.09 8.11
C LEU A 76 -8.68 0.65 7.76
N SER A 77 -9.23 -0.12 8.70
CA SER A 77 -9.61 -1.53 8.53
C SER A 77 -10.32 -1.83 7.19
N PRO A 78 -11.40 -1.10 6.80
CA PRO A 78 -12.04 -1.35 5.51
C PRO A 78 -11.24 -0.87 4.29
N LYS A 79 -10.21 -0.04 4.47
CA LYS A 79 -9.45 0.65 3.40
C LYS A 79 -8.17 -0.06 2.99
N TYR A 80 -7.65 -0.97 3.81
CA TYR A 80 -6.40 -1.66 3.50
C TYR A 80 -6.50 -2.53 2.22
N LYS A 81 -7.66 -3.14 1.99
CA LYS A 81 -7.97 -3.89 0.76
C LYS A 81 -8.97 -3.12 -0.13
N ASP A 82 -9.94 -2.45 0.50
CA ASP A 82 -11.02 -1.71 -0.18
C ASP A 82 -11.69 -2.54 -1.30
N ASP A 83 -11.77 -2.02 -2.52
CA ASP A 83 -12.40 -2.64 -3.69
C ASP A 83 -11.51 -3.67 -4.42
N ALA A 84 -10.26 -3.87 -3.99
CA ALA A 84 -9.33 -4.78 -4.65
C ALA A 84 -9.73 -6.25 -4.44
N SER A 85 -9.36 -7.11 -5.41
CA SER A 85 -9.62 -8.55 -5.32
C SER A 85 -8.88 -9.21 -4.14
N ARG A 86 -7.65 -8.75 -3.87
CA ARG A 86 -6.76 -9.15 -2.77
C ARG A 86 -5.97 -7.94 -2.25
N TRP A 87 -5.50 -8.04 -1.00
CA TRP A 87 -4.67 -7.00 -0.41
C TRP A 87 -3.37 -6.79 -1.21
N GLY A 88 -2.98 -5.52 -1.37
CA GLY A 88 -1.73 -5.12 -2.03
C GLY A 88 -1.77 -5.14 -3.56
N GLU A 89 -2.89 -5.53 -4.18
CA GLU A 89 -3.02 -5.54 -5.64
C GLU A 89 -2.97 -4.12 -6.24
N GLN A 90 -2.03 -3.94 -7.18
CA GLN A 90 -1.85 -2.66 -7.87
C GLN A 90 -2.27 -2.77 -9.34
N LYS A 91 -2.88 -1.70 -9.86
CA LYS A 91 -3.40 -1.60 -11.23
C LYS A 91 -2.55 -0.63 -12.05
N GLU A 92 -2.26 -0.99 -13.30
CA GLU A 92 -1.40 -0.20 -14.20
C GLU A 92 -1.95 1.21 -14.42
N GLN A 93 -3.29 1.33 -14.56
CA GLN A 93 -3.92 2.63 -14.81
C GLN A 93 -3.70 3.65 -13.68
N ILE A 94 -3.52 3.21 -12.43
CA ILE A 94 -3.30 4.11 -11.29
C ILE A 94 -1.89 4.70 -11.36
N TRP A 95 -0.88 3.87 -11.61
CA TRP A 95 0.50 4.32 -11.84
C TRP A 95 0.63 5.21 -13.08
N LYS A 96 -0.05 4.83 -14.16
CA LYS A 96 -0.06 5.63 -15.39
C LYS A 96 -0.72 7.00 -15.14
N GLY A 97 -1.88 7.03 -14.51
CA GLY A 97 -2.59 8.28 -14.21
C GLY A 97 -1.73 9.25 -13.42
N TYR A 98 -1.09 8.77 -12.35
CA TYR A 98 -0.23 9.61 -11.51
C TYR A 98 1.01 10.10 -12.24
N SER A 99 1.72 9.21 -12.95
CA SER A 99 2.94 9.59 -13.69
C SER A 99 2.66 10.50 -14.88
N ASP A 100 1.55 10.30 -15.60
CA ASP A 100 1.09 11.22 -16.65
C ASP A 100 0.81 12.61 -16.07
N TRP A 101 0.10 12.68 -14.92
CA TRP A 101 -0.17 13.96 -14.25
C TRP A 101 1.13 14.67 -13.88
N MET A 102 2.11 13.95 -13.32
CA MET A 102 3.41 14.53 -12.98
C MET A 102 4.14 15.04 -14.22
N TYR A 103 4.13 14.29 -15.33
CA TYR A 103 4.76 14.69 -16.58
C TYR A 103 4.08 15.92 -17.21
N GLU A 104 2.75 15.94 -17.27
CA GLU A 104 1.94 17.08 -17.76
C GLU A 104 2.26 18.37 -17.00
N HIS A 105 2.51 18.26 -15.69
CA HIS A 105 2.86 19.39 -14.82
C HIS A 105 4.37 19.66 -14.73
N LYS A 106 5.18 19.03 -15.60
CA LYS A 106 6.64 19.22 -15.68
C LYS A 106 7.38 18.86 -14.38
N LEU A 107 6.86 17.90 -13.62
CA LEU A 107 7.51 17.31 -12.44
C LEU A 107 8.39 16.11 -12.80
N LEU A 108 8.24 15.57 -14.02
CA LEU A 108 9.11 14.55 -14.60
C LEU A 108 9.71 15.05 -15.91
N ASP A 109 11.00 14.79 -16.13
CA ASP A 109 11.69 15.13 -17.38
C ASP A 109 11.27 14.26 -18.56
N LYS A 110 10.80 13.04 -18.27
CA LYS A 110 10.35 12.05 -19.25
C LYS A 110 9.19 11.21 -18.71
N PRO A 111 8.35 10.63 -19.58
CA PRO A 111 7.32 9.69 -19.16
C PRO A 111 7.88 8.50 -18.37
N LEU A 112 7.14 8.03 -17.37
CA LEU A 112 7.49 6.85 -16.58
C LEU A 112 7.20 5.57 -17.37
N GLU A 113 8.11 4.61 -17.33
CA GLU A 113 7.85 3.24 -17.80
C GLU A 113 7.12 2.47 -16.69
N VAL A 114 5.79 2.53 -16.69
CA VAL A 114 4.93 2.01 -15.61
C VAL A 114 5.18 0.53 -15.29
N SER A 115 5.46 -0.30 -16.30
CA SER A 115 5.74 -1.73 -16.13
C SER A 115 6.99 -2.03 -15.30
N LYS A 116 7.89 -1.04 -15.10
CA LYS A 116 9.06 -1.15 -14.23
C LYS A 116 8.86 -0.54 -12.84
N ALA A 117 7.74 0.15 -12.62
CA ALA A 117 7.48 0.85 -11.36
C ALA A 117 6.92 -0.07 -10.27
N TYR A 118 6.25 -1.17 -10.65
CA TYR A 118 5.65 -2.12 -9.71
C TYR A 118 5.54 -3.53 -10.29
N THR A 119 5.33 -4.52 -9.42
CA THR A 119 4.93 -5.87 -9.81
C THR A 119 3.96 -6.46 -8.79
N ASN A 120 3.05 -7.31 -9.24
CA ASN A 120 2.14 -8.09 -8.40
C ASN A 120 2.59 -9.56 -8.22
N ASP A 121 3.75 -9.95 -8.76
CA ASP A 121 4.20 -11.36 -8.84
C ASP A 121 4.44 -12.00 -7.46
N PHE A 122 4.69 -11.17 -6.45
CA PHE A 122 4.96 -11.60 -5.07
C PHE A 122 3.72 -11.59 -4.17
N LEU A 123 2.55 -11.23 -4.71
CA LEU A 123 1.29 -11.28 -3.96
C LEU A 123 0.76 -12.72 -3.85
N LEU A 124 -0.02 -12.98 -2.80
CA LEU A 124 -0.70 -14.26 -2.63
C LEU A 124 -1.70 -14.48 -3.75
N GLN A 125 -1.68 -15.67 -4.34
CA GLN A 125 -2.65 -16.04 -5.37
C GLN A 125 -4.05 -16.18 -4.72
N PRO A 126 -5.13 -15.78 -5.43
CA PRO A 126 -6.50 -15.92 -4.95
C PRO A 126 -6.88 -17.37 -4.61
#